data_AF-A0A285SYL3-F1
#
_entry.id   AF-A0A285SYL3-F1
#
_cell.length_a   1.000
_cell.length_b   1.000
_cell.length_c   1.000
_cell.angle_alpha   90.00
_cell.angle_beta   90.00
_cell.angle_gamma   90.00
#
_symmetry.space_group_name_H-M   'P 1'
#
loop_
_entity.id
_entity.type
_entity.pdbx_description
1 polymer ?
#
loop_
_entity_poly.entity_id
_entity_poly.type
_entity_poly.pdbx_seq_one_letter_code
_entity_poly.pdbx_strand_id
1 'polypeptide(L)'
;MLGVLSAMLCCGAVSAQQHEVEMIPFGNMDQWIDRQIKESGIIGGATKNVYAIGPTATVTETKAYKNMGGSPWATSNVMARVAGITKTNTSVFPEKRGDGFCARMDTRMESVKVFGIVDITVLAAGSMFLGEVHEPIKGTKNPQKMLNSGIPFTKKPIAIQFDYKVKMSDREKRIRATGFSRITDVEGKDFPEVNLFLQKRWEDEKGNIYAKRVGTMVVRYYTTTDWHNNATYSIMYGDITGDPAYKAHMMRLQVEERYAVNSKGESVPIKEVAWGTEDDVPTHLLLQFTSSHGGAYIGSPGNSLWIDNVKLVY
;
A
#
# COMPACT_ATOMS: atom_id res chain seq x y z
N MET A 1 -19.80 -31.36 -64.69
CA MET A 1 -18.62 -30.49 -64.43
C MET A 1 -19.15 -29.25 -63.73
N LEU A 2 -19.19 -29.22 -62.38
CA LEU A 2 -18.20 -28.54 -61.52
C LEU A 2 -17.77 -27.18 -62.13
N GLY A 3 -18.31 -26.05 -61.67
CA GLY A 3 -17.90 -25.32 -60.45
C GLY A 3 -16.96 -24.18 -60.89
N VAL A 4 -17.11 -22.92 -60.51
CA VAL A 4 -16.89 -22.36 -59.16
C VAL A 4 -17.46 -20.93 -59.13
N LEU A 5 -18.30 -20.65 -58.12
CA LEU A 5 -18.68 -19.30 -57.70
C LEU A 5 -17.57 -18.77 -56.79
N SER A 6 -16.97 -17.62 -57.12
CA SER A 6 -15.98 -16.97 -56.27
C SER A 6 -16.71 -16.03 -55.30
N ALA A 7 -16.90 -16.47 -54.06
CA ALA A 7 -17.37 -15.63 -52.97
C ALA A 7 -16.15 -14.97 -52.30
N MET A 8 -15.99 -13.67 -52.50
CA MET A 8 -15.07 -12.86 -51.69
C MET A 8 -15.60 -12.82 -50.25
N LEU A 9 -14.97 -13.59 -49.36
CA LEU A 9 -15.09 -13.39 -47.92
C LEU A 9 -14.34 -12.11 -47.54
N CYS A 10 -15.08 -11.03 -47.29
CA CYS A 10 -14.59 -9.94 -46.46
C CYS A 10 -14.48 -10.42 -45.01
N CYS A 11 -13.35 -11.01 -44.65
CA CYS A 11 -12.98 -11.21 -43.25
C CYS A 11 -12.74 -9.82 -42.64
N GLY A 12 -13.73 -9.30 -41.92
CA GLY A 12 -13.54 -8.17 -41.03
C GLY A 12 -12.48 -8.53 -40.01
N ALA A 13 -11.32 -7.89 -40.09
CA ALA A 13 -10.33 -7.93 -39.02
C ALA A 13 -10.96 -7.24 -37.81
N VAL A 14 -11.42 -8.03 -36.83
CA VAL A 14 -11.69 -7.54 -35.49
C VAL A 14 -10.35 -7.10 -34.94
N SER A 15 -10.09 -5.79 -34.94
CA SER A 15 -8.94 -5.23 -34.24
C SER A 15 -9.11 -5.56 -32.76
N ALA A 16 -8.31 -6.49 -32.24
CA ALA A 16 -8.17 -6.64 -30.80
C ALA A 16 -7.70 -5.29 -30.26
N GLN A 17 -8.52 -4.64 -29.43
CA GLN A 17 -8.17 -3.38 -28.81
C GLN A 17 -7.00 -3.63 -27.86
N GLN A 18 -5.80 -3.24 -28.28
CA GLN A 18 -4.58 -3.42 -27.49
C GLN A 18 -4.56 -2.31 -26.44
N HIS A 19 -4.83 -2.68 -25.18
CA HIS A 19 -4.73 -1.76 -24.05
C HIS A 19 -3.27 -1.31 -23.85
N GLU A 20 -3.08 -0.05 -23.51
CA GLU A 20 -1.77 0.48 -23.14
C GLU A 20 -1.49 0.08 -21.68
N VAL A 21 -0.29 -0.46 -21.42
CA VAL A 21 0.11 -0.90 -20.08
C VAL A 21 1.36 -0.13 -19.67
N GLU A 22 1.23 0.70 -18.64
CA GLU A 22 2.31 1.53 -18.12
C GLU A 22 2.75 1.04 -16.74
N MET A 23 4.04 0.76 -16.58
CA MET A 23 4.60 0.44 -15.26
C MET A 23 4.71 1.70 -14.40
N ILE A 24 4.25 1.62 -13.14
CA ILE A 24 4.51 2.70 -12.18
C ILE A 24 6.03 2.75 -11.93
N PRO A 25 6.69 3.92 -11.80
CA PRO A 25 8.12 3.98 -11.52
C PRO A 25 8.51 3.08 -10.33
N PHE A 26 9.57 2.27 -10.50
CA PHE A 26 10.00 1.23 -9.56
C PHE A 26 8.95 0.13 -9.28
N GLY A 27 7.95 -0.02 -10.17
CA GLY A 27 6.85 -0.97 -10.09
C GLY A 27 7.26 -2.43 -10.23
N ASN A 28 8.41 -2.70 -10.83
CA ASN A 28 9.05 -4.02 -10.94
C ASN A 28 9.79 -4.45 -9.67
N MET A 29 9.80 -3.63 -8.61
CA MET A 29 10.37 -3.99 -7.30
C MET A 29 11.82 -4.50 -7.32
N ASP A 30 12.61 -4.21 -8.36
CA ASP A 30 13.98 -4.73 -8.51
C ASP A 30 15.03 -3.90 -7.77
N GLN A 31 14.70 -2.66 -7.42
CA GLN A 31 15.64 -1.70 -6.85
C GLN A 31 15.22 -1.31 -5.45
N TRP A 32 16.18 -1.41 -4.52
CA TRP A 32 15.96 -1.20 -3.11
C TRP A 32 17.09 -0.39 -2.47
N ILE A 33 16.69 0.49 -1.56
CA ILE A 33 17.59 1.19 -0.66
C ILE A 33 17.66 0.38 0.64
N ASP A 34 18.86 -0.06 1.01
CA ASP A 34 19.16 -0.66 2.31
C ASP A 34 19.58 0.43 3.29
N ARG A 35 18.69 0.80 4.22
CA ARG A 35 19.02 1.74 5.28
C ARG A 35 19.49 0.97 6.51
N GLN A 36 20.75 1.12 6.88
CA GLN A 36 21.35 0.46 8.04
C GLN A 36 21.32 1.42 9.22
N ILE A 37 20.33 1.25 10.09
CA ILE A 37 20.04 2.18 11.19
C ILE A 37 20.44 1.57 12.52
N LYS A 38 21.25 2.30 13.29
CA LYS A 38 21.63 1.89 14.64
C LYS A 38 20.55 2.31 15.64
N GLU A 39 19.91 1.32 16.25
CA GLU A 39 18.94 1.54 17.34
C GLU A 39 19.65 2.03 18.62
N SER A 40 18.90 2.63 19.53
CA SER A 40 19.48 3.17 20.78
C SER A 40 20.04 2.07 21.69
N GLY A 41 21.16 2.35 22.37
CA GLY A 41 21.82 1.39 23.27
C GLY A 41 20.94 0.87 24.42
N ILE A 42 20.03 1.71 24.93
CA ILE A 42 19.09 1.35 26.01
C ILE A 42 18.12 0.22 25.62
N ILE A 43 17.94 -0.02 24.31
CA ILE A 43 17.15 -1.13 23.75
C ILE A 43 18.02 -2.18 23.05
N GLY A 44 19.32 -2.23 23.39
CA GLY A 44 20.29 -3.21 22.88
C GLY A 44 21.21 -2.73 21.77
N GLY A 45 20.97 -1.54 21.18
CA GLY A 45 21.94 -0.92 20.27
C GLY A 45 22.15 -1.61 18.91
N ALA A 46 21.24 -2.51 18.52
CA ALA A 46 21.37 -3.29 17.30
C ALA A 46 21.31 -2.41 16.04
N THR A 47 22.08 -2.77 15.01
CA THR A 47 21.89 -2.20 13.67
C THR A 47 20.83 -3.01 12.95
N LYS A 48 19.85 -2.33 12.35
CA LYS A 48 18.73 -2.93 11.63
C LYS A 48 18.72 -2.46 10.18
N ASN A 49 18.43 -3.38 9.27
CA ASN A 49 18.16 -3.06 7.87
C ASN A 49 16.69 -2.64 7.72
N VAL A 50 16.49 -1.44 7.18
CA VAL A 50 15.19 -0.82 6.95
C VAL A 50 15.12 -0.52 5.47
N TYR A 51 14.30 -1.28 4.75
CA TYR A 51 14.29 -1.25 3.29
C TYR A 51 13.30 -0.22 2.75
N ALA A 52 13.63 0.41 1.64
CA ALA A 52 12.71 1.23 0.86
C ALA A 52 12.85 0.93 -0.64
N ILE A 53 11.77 1.08 -1.40
CA ILE A 53 11.77 0.90 -2.85
C ILE A 53 12.32 2.19 -3.48
N GLY A 54 13.35 2.07 -4.32
CA GLY A 54 14.05 3.22 -4.91
C GLY A 54 15.39 2.82 -5.50
N PRO A 55 16.22 3.77 -5.95
CA PRO A 55 17.50 3.45 -6.57
C PRO A 55 18.38 2.61 -5.64
N THR A 56 19.02 1.57 -6.18
CA THR A 56 19.87 0.67 -5.39
C THR A 56 20.96 1.45 -4.67
N ALA A 57 20.89 1.47 -3.34
CA ALA A 57 21.81 2.22 -2.50
C ALA A 57 21.88 1.64 -1.09
N THR A 58 22.98 1.90 -0.39
CA THR A 58 23.11 1.64 1.05
C THR A 58 23.26 2.98 1.77
N VAL A 59 22.44 3.19 2.80
CA VAL A 59 22.45 4.40 3.63
C VAL A 59 22.73 4.01 5.07
N THR A 60 23.89 4.39 5.59
CA THR A 60 24.32 4.09 6.97
C THR A 60 24.04 5.24 7.95
N GLU A 61 23.66 6.40 7.44
CA GLU A 61 23.28 7.55 8.26
C GLU A 61 21.93 7.31 8.94
N THR A 62 21.88 7.52 10.26
CA THR A 62 20.63 7.50 11.02
C THR A 62 19.91 8.84 10.87
N LYS A 63 19.27 9.04 9.71
CA LYS A 63 18.45 10.22 9.40
C LYS A 63 17.03 9.83 9.01
N ALA A 64 16.13 10.81 9.14
CA ALA A 64 14.76 10.69 8.64
C ALA A 64 14.79 10.43 7.14
N TYR A 65 14.03 9.45 6.70
CA TYR A 65 13.95 9.09 5.30
C TYR A 65 12.94 9.92 4.52
N LYS A 66 13.29 10.21 3.28
CA LYS A 66 12.41 10.68 2.22
C LYS A 66 12.69 9.82 0.99
N ASN A 67 11.68 9.63 0.14
CA ASN A 67 11.84 8.84 -1.07
C ASN A 67 12.97 9.41 -1.95
N MET A 68 13.76 8.53 -2.54
CA MET A 68 14.93 8.89 -3.35
C MET A 68 14.74 8.49 -4.81
N GLY A 69 15.45 9.17 -5.72
CA GLY A 69 15.51 8.80 -7.14
C GLY A 69 14.19 8.85 -7.90
N GLY A 70 13.21 9.62 -7.41
CA GLY A 70 11.87 9.70 -8.02
C GLY A 70 10.96 8.52 -7.69
N SER A 71 11.32 7.67 -6.73
CA SER A 71 10.43 6.59 -6.29
C SER A 71 9.16 7.17 -5.64
N PRO A 72 7.95 6.76 -6.09
CA PRO A 72 6.70 7.19 -5.47
C PRO A 72 6.30 6.32 -4.26
N TRP A 73 7.11 5.32 -3.91
CA TRP A 73 6.75 4.29 -2.95
C TRP A 73 7.24 4.60 -1.54
N ALA A 74 6.30 4.57 -0.61
CA ALA A 74 6.54 4.47 0.82
C ALA A 74 6.21 3.06 1.32
N THR A 75 6.74 2.71 2.49
CA THR A 75 6.45 1.42 3.14
C THR A 75 6.21 1.61 4.63
N SER A 76 5.71 0.57 5.30
CA SER A 76 5.64 0.48 6.76
C SER A 76 7.00 0.35 7.45
N ASN A 77 8.10 0.27 6.69
CA ASN A 77 9.45 0.27 7.25
C ASN A 77 9.83 1.68 7.66
N VAL A 78 9.96 1.91 8.97
CA VAL A 78 10.12 3.25 9.51
C VAL A 78 11.15 3.32 10.61
N MET A 79 11.74 4.50 10.75
CA MET A 79 12.48 4.89 11.95
C MET A 79 11.63 5.78 12.86
N ALA A 80 11.48 5.34 14.10
CA ALA A 80 10.84 6.08 15.17
C ALA A 80 11.89 6.70 16.09
N ARG A 81 11.63 7.92 16.55
CA ARG A 81 12.42 8.60 17.58
C ARG A 81 11.49 9.20 18.62
N VAL A 82 11.31 8.48 19.73
CA VAL A 82 10.40 8.84 20.83
C VAL A 82 11.21 9.04 22.09
N ALA A 83 11.10 10.23 22.71
CA ALA A 83 11.87 10.59 23.91
C ALA A 83 13.40 10.33 23.77
N GLY A 84 13.95 10.57 22.59
CA GLY A 84 15.38 10.35 22.30
C GLY A 84 15.78 8.90 21.96
N ILE A 85 14.86 7.94 22.11
CA ILE A 85 15.08 6.53 21.79
C ILE A 85 14.78 6.29 20.31
N THR A 86 15.78 5.83 19.56
CA THR A 86 15.68 5.43 18.16
C THR A 86 15.36 3.95 18.07
N LYS A 87 14.25 3.61 17.40
CA LYS A 87 13.79 2.25 17.13
C LYS A 87 13.35 2.17 15.68
N THR A 88 13.55 1.01 15.04
CA THR A 88 13.09 0.76 13.68
C THR A 88 11.95 -0.26 13.66
N ASN A 89 11.15 -0.23 12.61
CA ASN A 89 10.25 -1.31 12.23
C ASN A 89 10.62 -1.76 10.82
N THR A 90 10.68 -3.08 10.60
CA THR A 90 10.86 -3.67 9.27
C THR A 90 9.86 -4.79 9.07
N SER A 91 8.83 -4.52 8.26
CA SER A 91 7.79 -5.47 7.87
C SER A 91 7.65 -5.62 6.35
N VAL A 92 8.48 -4.92 5.56
CA VAL A 92 8.58 -5.06 4.11
C VAL A 92 10.02 -5.41 3.73
N PHE A 93 10.20 -6.37 2.84
CA PHE A 93 11.51 -6.92 2.49
C PHE A 93 11.66 -7.06 0.99
N PRO A 94 12.84 -6.78 0.43
CA PRO A 94 13.22 -7.35 -0.86
C PRO A 94 13.31 -8.88 -0.71
N GLU A 95 12.59 -9.62 -1.57
CA GLU A 95 12.76 -11.07 -1.72
C GLU A 95 13.15 -11.37 -3.17
N LYS A 96 14.17 -12.21 -3.36
CA LYS A 96 14.64 -12.58 -4.69
C LYS A 96 13.53 -13.27 -5.50
N ARG A 97 13.35 -12.83 -6.75
CA ARG A 97 12.42 -13.43 -7.70
C ARG A 97 13.03 -13.41 -9.10
N GLY A 98 13.34 -14.58 -9.65
CA GLY A 98 14.09 -14.69 -10.90
C GLY A 98 15.46 -13.98 -10.79
N ASP A 99 15.76 -13.12 -11.75
CA ASP A 99 16.96 -12.29 -11.79
C ASP A 99 16.84 -10.99 -10.99
N GLY A 100 15.65 -10.73 -10.45
CA GLY A 100 15.28 -9.50 -9.77
C GLY A 100 14.78 -9.71 -8.34
N PHE A 101 13.93 -8.78 -7.89
CA PHE A 101 13.34 -8.78 -6.57
C PHE A 101 11.84 -8.51 -6.62
N CYS A 102 11.14 -8.92 -5.57
CA CYS A 102 9.76 -8.55 -5.29
C CYS A 102 9.66 -7.95 -3.89
N ALA A 103 8.56 -7.26 -3.60
CA ALA A 103 8.26 -6.76 -2.28
C ALA A 103 7.49 -7.81 -1.47
N ARG A 104 8.06 -8.30 -0.38
CA ARG A 104 7.38 -9.17 0.60
C ARG A 104 6.95 -8.35 1.82
N MET A 105 5.66 -8.32 2.10
CA MET A 105 5.06 -7.67 3.25
C MET A 105 4.58 -8.72 4.25
N ASP A 106 5.00 -8.60 5.51
CA ASP A 106 4.60 -9.51 6.59
C ASP A 106 3.78 -8.81 7.65
N THR A 107 2.72 -9.47 8.10
CA THR A 107 2.14 -9.15 9.40
C THR A 107 2.96 -9.86 10.48
N ARG A 108 3.53 -9.10 11.41
CA ARG A 108 4.43 -9.63 12.44
C ARG A 108 4.31 -8.88 13.76
N MET A 109 4.79 -9.54 14.83
CA MET A 109 4.96 -8.90 16.13
C MET A 109 6.35 -8.26 16.19
N GLU A 110 6.41 -7.02 16.62
CA GLU A 110 7.63 -6.29 16.93
C GLU A 110 7.71 -6.06 18.42
N SER A 111 8.77 -6.58 19.04
CA SER A 111 9.01 -6.45 20.47
C SER A 111 10.26 -5.64 20.73
N VAL A 112 10.20 -4.76 21.73
CA VAL A 112 11.35 -4.07 22.27
C VAL A 112 11.35 -4.19 23.79
N LYS A 113 12.51 -4.58 24.31
CA LYS A 113 12.75 -4.66 25.75
C LYS A 113 13.70 -3.55 26.15
N VAL A 114 13.26 -2.73 27.08
CA VAL A 114 14.09 -1.78 27.81
C VAL A 114 14.45 -2.45 29.13
N PHE A 115 15.73 -2.76 29.34
CA PHE A 115 16.20 -3.50 30.51
C PHE A 115 15.67 -2.91 31.82
N GLY A 116 14.82 -3.67 32.52
CA GLY A 116 14.28 -3.32 33.84
C GLY A 116 13.17 -2.28 33.86
N ILE A 117 12.65 -1.81 32.71
CA ILE A 117 11.66 -0.71 32.67
C ILE A 117 10.38 -1.10 31.91
N VAL A 118 10.46 -1.52 30.64
CA VAL A 118 9.28 -1.82 29.81
C VAL A 118 9.57 -2.92 28.77
N ASP A 119 8.61 -3.84 28.59
CA ASP A 119 8.52 -4.73 27.42
C ASP A 119 7.33 -4.25 26.56
N ILE A 120 7.61 -3.76 25.35
CA ILE A 120 6.60 -3.25 24.42
C ILE A 120 6.51 -4.23 23.27
N THR A 121 5.32 -4.76 23.02
CA THR A 121 5.05 -5.63 21.88
C THR A 121 3.91 -5.06 21.04
N VAL A 122 4.20 -4.75 19.79
CA VAL A 122 3.31 -4.12 18.82
C VAL A 122 3.07 -5.06 17.65
N LEU A 123 1.87 -5.09 17.11
CA LEU A 123 1.60 -5.74 15.82
C LEU A 123 1.84 -4.75 14.69
N ALA A 124 2.69 -5.12 13.73
CA ALA A 124 2.95 -4.36 12.52
C ALA A 124 2.49 -5.17 11.30
N ALA A 125 1.56 -4.60 10.53
CA ALA A 125 1.28 -5.08 9.18
C ALA A 125 2.37 -4.57 8.23
N GLY A 126 2.79 -5.41 7.28
CA GLY A 126 3.62 -4.98 6.17
C GLY A 126 2.75 -4.24 5.16
N SER A 127 3.16 -3.04 4.76
CA SER A 127 2.49 -2.31 3.71
C SER A 127 3.46 -1.54 2.82
N MET A 128 3.11 -1.45 1.54
CA MET A 128 3.72 -0.54 0.58
C MET A 128 2.63 0.28 -0.09
N PHE A 129 2.88 1.57 -0.30
CA PHE A 129 1.87 2.48 -0.80
C PHE A 129 2.48 3.64 -1.57
N LEU A 130 1.69 4.26 -2.45
CA LEU A 130 2.09 5.49 -3.13
C LEU A 130 1.96 6.68 -2.17
N GLY A 131 3.05 7.41 -1.98
CA GLY A 131 3.11 8.54 -1.06
C GLY A 131 4.41 8.57 -0.25
N GLU A 132 4.33 9.10 0.97
CA GLU A 132 5.49 9.29 1.85
C GLU A 132 5.16 8.95 3.31
N VAL A 133 6.20 8.65 4.09
CA VAL A 133 6.13 8.62 5.56
C VAL A 133 6.87 9.84 6.13
N HIS A 134 6.24 10.53 7.08
CA HIS A 134 6.84 11.60 7.85
C HIS A 134 7.74 11.05 8.96
N GLU A 135 8.97 10.69 8.58
CA GLU A 135 9.99 10.31 9.54
C GLU A 135 10.66 11.52 10.22
N PRO A 136 11.20 11.35 11.45
CA PRO A 136 11.04 10.16 12.29
C PRO A 136 9.63 10.09 12.86
N ILE A 137 9.14 8.87 13.10
CA ILE A 137 7.88 8.68 13.83
C ILE A 137 8.07 9.15 15.28
N LYS A 138 7.27 10.15 15.71
CA LYS A 138 7.39 10.78 17.04
C LYS A 138 6.40 10.24 18.07
N GLY A 139 5.48 9.35 17.68
CA GLY A 139 4.50 8.75 18.57
C GLY A 139 3.57 7.76 17.87
N THR A 140 2.82 7.00 18.66
CA THR A 140 2.02 5.85 18.20
C THR A 140 0.50 6.08 18.20
N LYS A 141 0.04 7.25 18.67
CA LYS A 141 -1.40 7.53 18.88
C LYS A 141 -2.22 7.54 17.59
N ASN A 142 -1.69 8.15 16.52
CA ASN A 142 -2.33 8.18 15.21
C ASN A 142 -1.28 7.92 14.13
N PRO A 143 -1.03 6.64 13.77
CA PRO A 143 -0.03 6.30 12.78
C PRO A 143 -0.41 6.79 11.37
N GLN A 144 -1.71 6.91 11.05
CA GLN A 144 -2.18 7.39 9.74
C GLN A 144 -1.77 8.85 9.50
N LYS A 145 -1.75 9.69 10.54
CA LYS A 145 -1.27 11.08 10.45
C LYS A 145 0.20 11.20 10.04
N MET A 146 0.98 10.14 10.20
CA MET A 146 2.39 10.12 9.79
C MET A 146 2.55 9.77 8.30
N LEU A 147 1.46 9.49 7.57
CA LEU A 147 1.50 9.12 6.17
C LEU A 147 0.97 10.28 5.32
N ASN A 148 1.67 10.56 4.23
CA ASN A 148 1.16 11.38 3.14
C ASN A 148 0.65 10.44 2.05
N SER A 149 -0.67 10.30 1.94
CA SER A 149 -1.30 9.26 1.11
C SER A 149 -1.56 9.74 -0.31
N GLY A 150 -1.02 9.00 -1.28
CA GLY A 150 -1.22 9.22 -2.71
C GLY A 150 -0.19 10.15 -3.35
N ILE A 151 -0.18 10.14 -4.67
CA ILE A 151 0.68 10.97 -5.52
C ILE A 151 -0.15 11.80 -6.49
N PRO A 152 0.37 12.95 -6.99
CA PRO A 152 -0.25 13.69 -8.09
C PRO A 152 -0.45 12.79 -9.31
N PHE A 153 -1.66 12.79 -9.86
CA PHE A 153 -2.02 11.91 -10.98
C PHE A 153 -3.27 12.41 -11.70
N THR A 154 -3.24 12.45 -13.03
CA THR A 154 -4.31 13.04 -13.86
C THR A 154 -4.82 12.12 -14.98
N LYS A 155 -4.32 10.89 -15.09
CA LYS A 155 -4.80 9.91 -16.09
C LYS A 155 -6.03 9.13 -15.58
N LYS A 156 -6.68 8.36 -16.46
CA LYS A 156 -7.85 7.52 -16.14
C LYS A 156 -7.61 6.04 -16.54
N PRO A 157 -6.87 5.27 -15.73
CA PRO A 157 -6.62 3.85 -16.01
C PRO A 157 -7.89 3.01 -15.79
N ILE A 158 -8.17 2.07 -16.69
CA ILE A 158 -9.30 1.16 -16.58
C ILE A 158 -9.05 0.00 -15.61
N ALA A 159 -7.78 -0.32 -15.32
CA ALA A 159 -7.40 -1.37 -14.39
C ALA A 159 -6.01 -1.14 -13.78
N ILE A 160 -5.73 -1.82 -12.68
CA ILE A 160 -4.37 -2.07 -12.20
C ILE A 160 -3.99 -3.50 -12.53
N GLN A 161 -2.72 -3.72 -12.89
CA GLN A 161 -2.15 -5.03 -13.12
C GLN A 161 -0.91 -5.22 -12.25
N PHE A 162 -0.76 -6.38 -11.61
CA PHE A 162 0.44 -6.73 -10.84
C PHE A 162 0.55 -8.25 -10.67
N ASP A 163 1.74 -8.70 -10.29
CA ASP A 163 1.97 -10.08 -9.85
C ASP A 163 1.81 -10.16 -8.34
N TYR A 164 1.25 -11.26 -7.84
CA TYR A 164 1.15 -11.47 -6.40
C TYR A 164 1.32 -12.92 -5.99
N LYS A 165 1.73 -13.13 -4.74
CA LYS A 165 1.70 -14.40 -4.01
C LYS A 165 1.14 -14.11 -2.62
N VAL A 166 0.39 -15.04 -2.03
CA VAL A 166 -0.24 -14.85 -0.71
C VAL A 166 0.05 -16.06 0.17
N LYS A 167 0.42 -15.79 1.43
CA LYS A 167 0.45 -16.77 2.50
C LYS A 167 -0.48 -16.30 3.59
N MET A 168 -1.47 -17.12 3.91
CA MET A 168 -2.40 -16.86 4.99
C MET A 168 -1.88 -17.44 6.31
N SER A 169 -2.15 -16.74 7.40
CA SER A 169 -2.08 -17.26 8.75
C SER A 169 -3.25 -18.22 8.99
N ASP A 170 -3.00 -19.30 9.72
CA ASP A 170 -4.04 -20.26 10.13
C ASP A 170 -4.94 -19.72 11.27
N ARG A 171 -4.70 -18.47 11.72
CA ARG A 171 -5.49 -17.84 12.77
C ARG A 171 -6.87 -17.43 12.28
N GLU A 172 -7.89 -17.90 13.00
CA GLU A 172 -9.28 -17.47 12.79
C GLU A 172 -9.59 -16.09 13.40
N LYS A 173 -8.83 -15.68 14.41
CA LYS A 173 -8.94 -14.38 15.06
C LYS A 173 -7.69 -13.54 14.86
N ARG A 174 -7.91 -12.26 14.59
CA ARG A 174 -6.87 -11.22 14.58
C ARG A 174 -6.36 -10.99 15.99
N ILE A 175 -5.14 -10.46 16.09
CA ILE A 175 -4.54 -9.94 17.32
C ILE A 175 -4.62 -8.43 17.29
N ARG A 176 -4.91 -7.80 18.43
CA ARG A 176 -4.65 -6.39 18.70
C ARG A 176 -3.47 -6.28 19.66
N ALA A 177 -2.40 -5.60 19.25
CA ALA A 177 -1.24 -5.34 20.10
C ALA A 177 -0.70 -3.92 19.86
N THR A 178 -1.05 -2.99 20.76
CA THR A 178 -0.73 -1.57 20.64
C THR A 178 0.59 -1.18 21.31
N GLY A 179 1.29 -2.14 21.92
CA GLY A 179 2.53 -1.91 22.67
C GLY A 179 2.33 -1.80 24.18
N PHE A 180 1.43 -0.92 24.62
CA PHE A 180 1.25 -0.60 26.05
C PHE A 180 0.04 -1.28 26.70
N SER A 181 -0.87 -1.82 25.90
CA SER A 181 -2.03 -2.56 26.40
C SER A 181 -1.78 -4.06 26.36
N ARG A 182 -2.60 -4.82 27.11
CA ARG A 182 -2.67 -6.27 26.96
C ARG A 182 -2.92 -6.64 25.49
N ILE A 183 -2.25 -7.67 25.02
CA ILE A 183 -2.52 -8.28 23.72
C ILE A 183 -3.88 -8.99 23.81
N THR A 184 -4.77 -8.75 22.85
CA THR A 184 -6.12 -9.34 22.84
C THR A 184 -6.47 -9.88 21.47
N ASP A 185 -7.33 -10.88 21.42
CA ASP A 185 -7.95 -11.30 20.16
C ASP A 185 -9.01 -10.28 19.71
N VAL A 186 -9.20 -10.20 18.39
CA VAL A 186 -10.26 -9.47 17.70
C VAL A 186 -10.95 -10.46 16.77
N GLU A 187 -12.27 -10.57 16.90
CA GLU A 187 -13.06 -11.53 16.12
C GLU A 187 -12.91 -11.33 14.62
N GLY A 188 -12.96 -12.43 13.87
CA GLY A 188 -12.87 -12.46 12.41
C GLY A 188 -11.45 -12.55 11.87
N LYS A 189 -11.33 -13.26 10.74
CA LYS A 189 -10.08 -13.59 10.07
C LYS A 189 -9.45 -12.36 9.40
N ASP A 190 -8.13 -12.33 9.41
CA ASP A 190 -7.34 -11.31 8.73
C ASP A 190 -7.09 -11.70 7.28
N PHE A 191 -7.05 -10.71 6.38
CA PHE A 191 -6.82 -10.90 4.95
C PHE A 191 -5.87 -9.82 4.45
N PRO A 192 -4.86 -10.18 3.65
CA PRO A 192 -4.16 -9.21 2.82
C PRO A 192 -5.15 -8.47 1.90
N GLU A 193 -4.89 -7.19 1.68
CA GLU A 193 -5.76 -6.30 0.91
C GLU A 193 -4.93 -5.41 -0.02
N VAL A 194 -5.49 -5.12 -1.20
CA VAL A 194 -5.02 -4.08 -2.09
C VAL A 194 -6.16 -3.12 -2.33
N ASN A 195 -5.89 -1.83 -2.19
CA ASN A 195 -6.83 -0.78 -2.53
C ASN A 195 -6.18 0.27 -3.43
N LEU A 196 -6.93 0.71 -4.42
CA LEU A 196 -6.60 1.80 -5.32
C LEU A 196 -7.77 2.76 -5.37
N PHE A 197 -7.48 4.03 -5.11
CA PHE A 197 -8.46 5.11 -5.20
C PHE A 197 -7.93 6.21 -6.12
N LEU A 198 -8.75 6.60 -7.09
CA LEU A 198 -8.58 7.84 -7.83
C LEU A 198 -9.39 8.92 -7.12
N GLN A 199 -8.74 10.01 -6.74
CA GLN A 199 -9.38 11.10 -6.01
C GLN A 199 -9.24 12.41 -6.77
N LYS A 200 -10.31 13.21 -6.79
CA LYS A 200 -10.27 14.62 -7.15
C LYS A 200 -10.26 15.43 -5.86
N ARG A 201 -9.07 15.86 -5.44
CA ARG A 201 -8.85 16.62 -4.20
C ARG A 201 -8.91 18.14 -4.41
N TRP A 202 -9.32 18.85 -3.37
CA TRP A 202 -9.17 20.30 -3.22
C TRP A 202 -8.89 20.66 -1.77
N GLU A 203 -8.33 21.84 -1.56
CA GLU A 203 -8.03 22.39 -0.24
C GLU A 203 -8.89 23.64 0.00
N ASP A 204 -9.46 23.79 1.19
CA ASP A 204 -10.14 25.04 1.59
C ASP A 204 -9.13 26.08 2.13
N GLU A 205 -9.59 27.32 2.35
CA GLU A 205 -8.74 28.40 2.87
C GLU A 205 -8.11 28.08 4.25
N LYS A 206 -8.74 27.19 5.03
CA LYS A 206 -8.25 26.77 6.34
C LYS A 206 -7.16 25.70 6.22
N GLY A 207 -6.98 25.09 5.05
CA GLY A 207 -6.01 24.03 4.82
C GLY A 207 -6.58 22.63 5.04
N ASN A 208 -7.91 22.48 5.06
CA ASN A 208 -8.55 21.16 5.08
C ASN A 208 -8.55 20.57 3.67
N ILE A 209 -8.22 19.28 3.56
CA ILE A 209 -8.26 18.55 2.30
C ILE A 209 -9.59 17.83 2.17
N TYR A 210 -10.25 18.04 1.04
CA TYR A 210 -11.47 17.35 0.64
C TYR A 210 -11.23 16.56 -0.64
N ALA A 211 -12.05 15.55 -0.89
CA ALA A 211 -11.96 14.73 -2.07
C ALA A 211 -13.32 14.23 -2.55
N LYS A 212 -13.45 14.10 -3.88
CA LYS A 212 -14.42 13.20 -4.51
C LYS A 212 -13.72 11.90 -4.91
N ARG A 213 -14.35 10.75 -4.67
CA ARG A 213 -13.84 9.44 -5.14
C ARG A 213 -14.24 9.24 -6.60
N VAL A 214 -13.27 9.32 -7.50
CA VAL A 214 -13.47 9.17 -8.95
C VAL A 214 -13.44 7.72 -9.39
N GLY A 215 -12.54 6.92 -8.83
CA GLY A 215 -12.35 5.52 -9.19
C GLY A 215 -11.97 4.67 -7.99
N THR A 216 -12.47 3.44 -7.94
CA THR A 216 -12.32 2.52 -6.81
C THR A 216 -11.99 1.12 -7.30
N MET A 217 -10.93 0.54 -6.73
CA MET A 217 -10.63 -0.89 -6.80
C MET A 217 -10.19 -1.34 -5.42
N VAL A 218 -10.82 -2.40 -4.89
CA VAL A 218 -10.38 -3.04 -3.65
C VAL A 218 -10.49 -4.55 -3.82
N VAL A 219 -9.44 -5.28 -3.48
CA VAL A 219 -9.42 -6.74 -3.45
C VAL A 219 -8.85 -7.23 -2.13
N ARG A 220 -9.47 -8.28 -1.58
CA ARG A 220 -8.95 -9.05 -0.45
C ARG A 220 -8.59 -10.45 -0.91
N TYR A 221 -7.52 -10.99 -0.33
CA TYR A 221 -7.08 -12.35 -0.61
C TYR A 221 -7.46 -13.29 0.52
N TYR A 222 -8.20 -14.34 0.18
CA TYR A 222 -8.83 -15.24 1.15
C TYR A 222 -8.09 -16.55 1.35
N THR A 223 -7.14 -16.88 0.46
CA THR A 223 -6.45 -18.17 0.43
C THR A 223 -4.96 -17.97 0.22
N THR A 224 -4.17 -18.91 0.74
CA THR A 224 -2.77 -19.06 0.35
C THR A 224 -2.70 -19.44 -1.12
N THR A 225 -1.85 -18.77 -1.87
CA THR A 225 -1.63 -19.04 -3.29
C THR A 225 -0.16 -18.95 -3.63
N ASP A 226 0.27 -19.65 -4.66
CA ASP A 226 1.54 -19.36 -5.30
C ASP A 226 1.42 -18.08 -6.16
N TRP A 227 2.45 -17.76 -6.95
CA TRP A 227 2.48 -16.62 -7.85
C TRP A 227 1.35 -16.64 -8.89
N HIS A 228 0.55 -15.57 -8.90
CA HIS A 228 -0.36 -15.21 -9.97
C HIS A 228 0.22 -14.01 -10.71
N ASN A 229 0.57 -14.22 -11.98
CA ASN A 229 1.20 -13.18 -12.80
C ASN A 229 0.15 -12.37 -13.57
N ASN A 230 0.40 -11.07 -13.72
CA ASN A 230 -0.43 -10.10 -14.44
C ASN A 230 -1.91 -10.14 -13.99
N ALA A 231 -2.14 -10.35 -12.70
CA ALA A 231 -3.47 -10.25 -12.13
C ALA A 231 -4.01 -8.83 -12.38
N THR A 232 -5.14 -8.75 -13.06
CA THR A 232 -5.69 -7.49 -13.54
C THR A 232 -7.02 -7.23 -12.84
N TYR A 233 -7.14 -6.07 -12.19
CA TYR A 233 -8.32 -5.66 -11.43
C TYR A 233 -8.89 -4.37 -12.01
N SER A 234 -10.12 -4.44 -12.49
CA SER A 234 -10.83 -3.29 -13.04
C SER A 234 -11.06 -2.21 -12.00
N ILE A 235 -10.93 -0.95 -12.41
CA ILE A 235 -11.25 0.22 -11.61
C ILE A 235 -12.69 0.63 -11.92
N MET A 236 -13.55 0.61 -10.91
CA MET A 236 -14.93 1.05 -11.04
C MET A 236 -15.00 2.56 -10.87
N TYR A 237 -15.63 3.26 -11.80
CA TYR A 237 -15.70 4.72 -11.83
C TYR A 237 -17.04 5.26 -11.31
N GLY A 238 -17.00 6.43 -10.67
CA GLY A 238 -18.18 7.13 -10.19
C GLY A 238 -18.76 6.58 -8.89
N ASP A 239 -20.07 6.74 -8.70
CA ASP A 239 -20.81 6.15 -7.59
C ASP A 239 -21.07 4.65 -7.86
N ILE A 240 -20.32 3.81 -7.16
CA ILE A 240 -20.37 2.36 -7.35
C ILE A 240 -21.36 1.67 -6.40
N THR A 241 -22.15 2.42 -5.61
CA THR A 241 -22.99 1.82 -4.56
C THR A 241 -24.07 0.88 -5.09
N GLY A 242 -24.46 1.00 -6.36
CA GLY A 242 -25.36 0.09 -7.06
C GLY A 242 -24.68 -1.10 -7.75
N ASP A 243 -23.35 -1.15 -7.78
CA ASP A 243 -22.60 -2.23 -8.46
C ASP A 243 -22.62 -3.52 -7.63
N PRO A 244 -22.87 -4.72 -8.21
CA PRO A 244 -22.82 -5.99 -7.49
C PRO A 244 -21.49 -6.30 -6.79
N ALA A 245 -20.38 -5.82 -7.33
CA ALA A 245 -19.05 -5.94 -6.75
C ALA A 245 -18.85 -5.03 -5.53
N TYR A 246 -19.70 -4.01 -5.34
CA TYR A 246 -19.59 -3.08 -4.22
C TYR A 246 -19.76 -3.79 -2.88
N LYS A 247 -18.75 -3.66 -2.03
CA LYS A 247 -18.78 -4.11 -0.64
C LYS A 247 -18.59 -2.90 0.26
N ALA A 248 -19.69 -2.40 0.85
CA ALA A 248 -19.68 -1.17 1.65
C ALA A 248 -18.62 -1.16 2.77
N HIS A 249 -18.36 -2.31 3.39
CA HIS A 249 -17.35 -2.44 4.44
C HIS A 249 -15.90 -2.31 3.96
N MET A 250 -15.66 -2.32 2.64
CA MET A 250 -14.35 -2.16 1.98
C MET A 250 -14.26 -0.89 1.14
N MET A 251 -15.38 -0.48 0.53
CA MET A 251 -15.36 0.43 -0.61
C MET A 251 -16.10 1.74 -0.39
N ARG A 252 -16.87 1.89 0.71
CA ARG A 252 -17.58 3.14 1.00
C ARG A 252 -16.60 4.32 1.10
N LEU A 253 -17.11 5.53 0.83
CA LEU A 253 -16.35 6.76 1.09
C LEU A 253 -15.84 6.78 2.53
N GLN A 254 -14.60 7.20 2.71
CA GLN A 254 -13.97 7.29 4.03
C GLN A 254 -14.00 5.96 4.82
N VAL A 255 -13.81 4.82 4.14
CA VAL A 255 -13.69 3.50 4.81
C VAL A 255 -12.56 3.50 5.85
N GLU A 256 -11.45 4.18 5.53
CA GLU A 256 -10.32 4.43 6.41
C GLU A 256 -10.00 5.92 6.46
N GLU A 257 -9.51 6.39 7.61
CA GLU A 257 -8.96 7.74 7.72
C GLU A 257 -7.57 7.78 7.08
N ARG A 258 -7.42 8.56 6.02
CA ARG A 258 -6.15 8.80 5.33
C ARG A 258 -5.76 10.26 5.47
N TYR A 259 -4.45 10.52 5.47
CA TYR A 259 -3.89 11.86 5.63
C TYR A 259 -3.10 12.27 4.40
N ALA A 260 -3.00 13.58 4.21
CA ALA A 260 -2.09 14.20 3.25
C ALA A 260 -1.55 15.52 3.81
N VAL A 261 -0.41 15.95 3.28
CA VAL A 261 0.18 17.25 3.62
C VAL A 261 -0.53 18.34 2.82
N ASN A 262 -1.08 19.33 3.52
CA ASN A 262 -1.71 20.50 2.90
C ASN A 262 -0.68 21.53 2.42
N SER A 263 -1.14 22.59 1.76
CA SER A 263 -0.29 23.68 1.28
C SER A 263 0.51 24.40 2.37
N LYS A 264 0.10 24.27 3.64
CA LYS A 264 0.75 24.84 4.83
C LYS A 264 1.79 23.91 5.47
N GLY A 265 2.02 22.73 4.89
CA GLY A 265 2.96 21.73 5.43
C GLY A 265 2.41 20.91 6.59
N GLU A 266 1.10 20.95 6.84
CA GLU A 266 0.43 20.22 7.90
C GLU A 266 -0.19 18.92 7.38
N SER A 267 0.04 17.82 8.10
CA SER A 267 -0.67 16.56 7.83
C SER A 267 -2.09 16.63 8.38
N VAL A 268 -3.07 16.62 7.48
CA VAL A 268 -4.51 16.73 7.77
C VAL A 268 -5.28 15.56 7.15
N PRO A 269 -6.45 15.17 7.72
CA PRO A 269 -7.28 14.14 7.14
C PRO A 269 -7.78 14.54 5.73
N ILE A 270 -7.79 13.58 4.81
CA ILE A 270 -8.47 13.70 3.52
C ILE A 270 -9.94 13.35 3.75
N LYS A 271 -10.81 14.34 3.55
CA LYS A 271 -12.26 14.20 3.73
C LYS A 271 -12.92 13.81 2.41
N GLU A 272 -13.23 12.53 2.23
CA GLU A 272 -14.02 12.07 1.09
C GLU A 272 -15.50 12.40 1.31
N VAL A 273 -16.02 13.37 0.56
CA VAL A 273 -17.35 13.95 0.79
C VAL A 273 -18.39 13.57 -0.24
N ALA A 274 -17.98 13.05 -1.40
CA ALA A 274 -18.89 12.58 -2.44
C ALA A 274 -18.18 11.60 -3.39
N TRP A 275 -18.98 10.88 -4.18
CA TRP A 275 -18.49 10.22 -5.38
C TRP A 275 -18.23 11.24 -6.50
N GLY A 276 -17.28 10.93 -7.37
CA GLY A 276 -17.03 11.67 -8.60
C GLY A 276 -18.02 11.28 -9.69
N THR A 277 -17.93 11.98 -10.82
CA THR A 277 -18.65 11.65 -12.05
C THR A 277 -17.70 11.11 -13.11
N GLU A 278 -18.22 10.59 -14.21
CA GLU A 278 -17.41 10.12 -15.35
C GLU A 278 -16.53 11.25 -15.93
N ASP A 279 -16.99 12.51 -15.85
CA ASP A 279 -16.27 13.69 -16.30
C ASP A 279 -15.13 14.10 -15.36
N ASP A 280 -15.16 13.70 -14.09
CA ASP A 280 -14.14 14.10 -13.13
C ASP A 280 -12.77 13.52 -13.52
N VAL A 281 -11.80 14.40 -13.75
CA VAL A 281 -10.39 14.03 -13.88
C VAL A 281 -9.80 13.93 -12.47
N PRO A 282 -9.16 12.81 -12.09
CA PRO A 282 -8.52 12.70 -10.80
C PRO A 282 -7.36 13.71 -10.68
N THR A 283 -7.05 14.10 -9.46
CA THR A 283 -5.82 14.85 -9.15
C THR A 283 -4.81 13.98 -8.40
N HIS A 284 -5.26 12.86 -7.82
CA HIS A 284 -4.42 11.96 -7.04
C HIS A 284 -4.73 10.49 -7.31
N LEU A 285 -3.67 9.69 -7.31
CA LEU A 285 -3.72 8.22 -7.28
C LEU A 285 -3.25 7.76 -5.90
N LEU A 286 -4.09 7.00 -5.23
CA LEU A 286 -3.76 6.29 -4.00
C LEU A 286 -3.71 4.82 -4.34
N LEU A 287 -2.67 4.14 -3.88
CA LEU A 287 -2.53 2.71 -4.02
C LEU A 287 -1.82 2.19 -2.78
N GLN A 288 -2.38 1.16 -2.16
CA GLN A 288 -1.80 0.49 -1.01
C GLN A 288 -1.94 -1.02 -1.17
N PHE A 289 -0.86 -1.71 -0.87
CA PHE A 289 -0.82 -3.15 -0.65
C PHE A 289 -0.52 -3.37 0.83
N THR A 290 -1.25 -4.28 1.47
CA THR A 290 -1.07 -4.59 2.90
C THR A 290 -1.27 -6.06 3.18
N SER A 291 -0.46 -6.62 4.09
CA SER A 291 -0.58 -8.00 4.56
C SER A 291 -1.73 -8.21 5.56
N SER A 292 -2.44 -7.14 5.95
CA SER A 292 -3.57 -7.16 6.90
C SER A 292 -4.57 -6.04 6.58
N HIS A 293 -5.87 -6.34 6.66
CA HIS A 293 -6.96 -5.34 6.63
C HIS A 293 -7.36 -4.86 8.02
N GLY A 294 -6.76 -5.40 9.08
CA GLY A 294 -7.14 -5.09 10.46
C GLY A 294 -6.96 -3.63 10.85
N GLY A 295 -6.14 -2.88 10.11
CA GLY A 295 -5.76 -1.52 10.43
C GLY A 295 -4.65 -1.44 11.47
N ALA A 296 -4.47 -0.25 12.06
CA ALA A 296 -3.37 -0.01 12.99
C ALA A 296 -3.38 -0.99 14.17
N TYR A 297 -2.27 -1.69 14.38
CA TYR A 297 -2.04 -2.61 15.49
C TYR A 297 -2.94 -3.85 15.53
N ILE A 298 -3.66 -4.13 14.44
CA ILE A 298 -4.54 -5.30 14.33
C ILE A 298 -4.19 -6.13 13.09
N GLY A 299 -4.06 -7.43 13.27
CA GLY A 299 -3.82 -8.37 12.17
C GLY A 299 -3.49 -9.77 12.65
N SER A 300 -3.14 -10.67 11.74
CA SER A 300 -2.72 -12.03 12.06
C SER A 300 -1.26 -12.25 11.67
N PRO A 301 -0.34 -12.34 12.64
CA PRO A 301 1.03 -12.73 12.36
C PRO A 301 1.09 -14.02 11.55
N GLY A 302 1.96 -14.05 10.54
CA GLY A 302 2.07 -15.15 9.58
C GLY A 302 1.34 -14.91 8.26
N ASN A 303 0.49 -13.88 8.16
CA ASN A 303 0.08 -13.36 6.86
C ASN A 303 1.28 -12.73 6.14
N SER A 304 1.47 -13.10 4.88
CA SER A 304 2.43 -12.46 3.99
C SER A 304 1.82 -12.21 2.61
N LEU A 305 2.10 -11.05 2.05
CA LEU A 305 1.72 -10.64 0.70
C LEU A 305 2.99 -10.28 -0.08
N TRP A 306 3.17 -10.90 -1.24
CA TRP A 306 4.25 -10.53 -2.16
C TRP A 306 3.66 -9.82 -3.35
N ILE A 307 4.34 -8.76 -3.81
CA ILE A 307 3.92 -7.94 -4.95
C ILE A 307 5.10 -7.67 -5.86
N ASP A 308 4.84 -7.66 -7.16
CA ASP A 308 5.80 -7.31 -8.19
C ASP A 308 5.07 -6.81 -9.46
N ASN A 309 5.80 -6.20 -10.39
CA ASN A 309 5.35 -5.78 -11.72
C ASN A 309 4.07 -4.92 -11.72
N VAL A 310 4.02 -3.91 -10.87
CA VAL A 310 2.85 -3.02 -10.71
C VAL A 310 2.72 -2.04 -11.87
N LYS A 311 1.58 -2.12 -12.57
CA LYS A 311 1.26 -1.39 -13.79
C LYS A 311 -0.16 -0.84 -13.76
N LEU A 312 -0.41 0.20 -14.51
CA LEU A 312 -1.72 0.74 -14.84
C LEU A 312 -2.07 0.38 -16.28
N VAL A 313 -3.34 0.04 -16.52
CA VAL A 313 -3.87 -0.33 -17.84
C VAL A 313 -4.82 0.74 -18.32
N TYR A 314 -4.70 1.16 -19.58
CA TYR A 314 -5.52 2.20 -20.23
C TYR A 314 -6.24 1.66 -21.47
#